data_AF-A0A178DZU8-F1
#
_entry.id   AF-A0A178DZU8-F1
#
_cell.length_a   1.000
_cell.length_b   1.000
_cell.length_c   1.000
_cell.angle_alpha   90.00
_cell.angle_beta   90.00
_cell.angle_gamma   90.00
#
_symmetry.space_group_name_H-M   'P 1'
#
loop_
_entity.id
_entity.type
_entity.pdbx_description
1 polymer ?
#
loop_
_entity_poly.entity_id
_entity_poly.type
_entity_poly.pdbx_seq_one_letter_code
_entity_poly.pdbx_strand_id
1 'polypeptide(L)'
;MASLLTLPTELLQNIAGYLPCSSVLKLTCVNRQLYKACNDRLVFQEIAKLGVYRSAGAAHHLFRINTGAYRRNFSLDKLDWSEGDALLQNASLETTVRVALAVEKSIHALRAEDDEWTLKRRSNDIGFDFGDWLPHMLALHHPVAWSLDPDHFLRVQGELSVGSLDSIEPNFITRILPWPRGIMEDETDMAKQQRADFINVNFILTYTTLEHLRTTGSHKNMVWWYHEAFFHSFTDDTQPSQQDQAKAIADIVNKLSERVPRYGTFENDFVLCQATAVLPCMIFELAMSFPTTDHCAMLPMPSKMPFTTMMNIPDILRDTTVAFSTCHIEKMTEPEFLAGKWTGVYSDQRRFLGRRQFDPPMRDINLIARTPGEDDAQMGAKTMFDPESRGVDAHGEFSIRGHVWPNGMIRMHKRYIAAGWVWGWRGWVTPFGIVGVWGGRGSFGGYFWVWKQDWC
;
A
#
# COMPACT_ATOMS: atom_id res chain seq x y z
N MET A 1 25.15 46.38 14.05
CA MET A 1 24.60 45.36 13.13
C MET A 1 23.77 44.40 13.96
N ALA A 2 22.51 44.14 13.59
CA ALA A 2 21.70 43.13 14.29
C ALA A 2 22.26 41.74 13.97
N SER A 3 22.53 40.93 14.99
CA SER A 3 23.00 39.56 14.83
C SER A 3 21.83 38.60 15.08
N LEU A 4 21.75 37.50 14.35
CA LEU A 4 20.75 36.46 14.63
C LEU A 4 20.86 35.97 16.08
N LEU A 5 22.08 35.97 16.64
CA LEU A 5 22.36 35.54 18.02
C LEU A 5 21.83 36.49 19.11
N THR A 6 21.38 37.69 18.75
CA THR A 6 20.76 38.63 19.72
C THR A 6 19.26 38.39 19.87
N LEU A 7 18.66 37.49 19.08
CA LEU A 7 17.25 37.15 19.20
C LEU A 7 16.99 36.21 20.40
N PRO A 8 15.83 36.33 21.08
CA PRO A 8 15.35 35.34 22.03
C PRO A 8 15.24 33.94 21.42
N THR A 9 15.40 32.91 22.25
CA THR A 9 15.33 31.48 21.84
C THR A 9 14.02 31.16 21.13
N GLU A 10 12.91 31.70 21.61
CA GLU A 10 11.56 31.45 21.08
C GLU A 10 11.43 32.01 19.66
N LEU A 11 12.04 33.17 19.38
CA LEU A 11 12.06 33.72 18.02
C LEU A 11 12.96 32.90 17.09
N LEU A 12 14.10 32.41 17.59
CA LEU A 12 14.98 31.51 16.82
C LEU A 12 14.28 30.20 16.48
N GLN A 13 13.59 29.60 17.45
CA GLN A 13 12.80 28.39 17.26
C GLN A 13 11.66 28.59 16.27
N ASN A 14 10.90 29.69 16.42
CA ASN A 14 9.84 30.04 15.48
C ASN A 14 10.38 30.22 14.06
N ILE A 15 11.49 30.96 13.87
CA ILE A 15 12.16 31.10 12.57
C ILE A 15 12.57 29.73 12.02
N ALA A 16 13.19 28.89 12.85
CA ALA A 16 13.61 27.55 12.44
C ALA A 16 12.42 26.68 11.99
N GLY A 17 11.25 26.81 12.64
CA GLY A 17 10.03 26.11 12.26
C GLY A 17 9.46 26.50 10.88
N TYR A 18 9.92 27.60 10.25
CA TYR A 18 9.58 27.96 8.87
C TYR A 18 10.58 27.45 7.83
N LEU A 19 11.71 26.90 8.26
CA LEU A 19 12.73 26.37 7.37
C LEU A 19 12.45 24.89 7.04
N PRO A 20 12.89 24.40 5.87
CA PRO A 20 12.98 22.96 5.62
C PRO A 20 13.84 22.28 6.70
N CYS A 21 13.51 21.04 7.07
CA CYS A 21 14.22 20.28 8.10
C CYS A 21 15.74 20.23 7.83
N SER A 22 16.16 19.98 6.59
CA SER A 22 17.55 19.96 6.15
C SER A 22 18.27 21.30 6.36
N SER A 23 17.55 22.41 6.20
CA SER A 23 18.08 23.75 6.46
C SER A 23 18.24 24.00 7.96
N VAL A 24 17.30 23.55 8.80
CA VAL A 24 17.45 23.61 10.27
C VAL A 24 18.64 22.78 10.74
N LEU A 25 18.79 21.56 10.23
CA LEU A 25 19.94 20.72 10.57
C LEU A 25 21.26 21.41 10.23
N LYS A 26 21.38 22.03 9.05
CA LYS A 26 22.55 22.86 8.69
C LYS A 26 22.73 24.05 9.63
N LEU A 27 21.64 24.75 9.98
CA LEU A 27 21.67 25.89 10.91
C LEU A 27 22.22 25.50 12.28
N THR A 28 21.85 24.32 12.80
CA THR A 28 22.37 23.83 14.08
C THR A 28 23.89 23.60 14.07
N CYS A 29 24.50 23.39 12.89
CA CYS A 29 25.94 23.22 12.75
C CYS A 29 26.72 24.55 12.69
N VAL A 30 26.04 25.70 12.56
CA VAL A 30 26.69 27.01 12.38
C VAL A 30 27.30 27.53 13.69
N ASN A 31 26.59 27.40 14.81
CA ASN A 31 27.02 27.95 16.11
C ASN A 31 26.38 27.19 17.28
N ARG A 32 27.09 27.08 18.42
CA ARG A 32 26.60 26.38 19.62
C ARG A 32 25.31 26.96 20.22
N GLN A 33 25.11 28.28 20.15
CA GLN A 33 23.88 28.92 20.61
C GLN A 33 22.70 28.57 19.69
N LEU A 34 22.91 28.56 18.38
CA LEU A 34 21.91 28.12 17.40
C LEU A 34 21.60 26.63 17.55
N TYR A 35 22.61 25.79 17.79
CA TYR A 35 22.40 24.38 18.13
C TYR A 35 21.48 24.23 19.34
N LYS A 36 21.78 24.90 20.45
CA LYS A 36 20.97 24.82 21.68
C LYS A 36 19.54 25.33 21.49
N ALA A 37 19.37 26.38 20.67
CA ALA A 37 18.05 26.95 20.42
C ALA A 37 17.22 26.09 19.44
N CYS A 38 17.81 25.65 18.33
CA CYS A 38 17.09 25.07 17.19
C CYS A 38 17.09 23.53 17.17
N ASN A 39 18.02 22.86 17.86
CA ASN A 39 18.01 21.40 18.00
C ASN A 39 17.02 20.97 19.12
N ASP A 40 15.78 21.44 18.99
CA ASP A 40 14.70 21.23 19.95
C ASP A 40 13.59 20.41 19.29
N ARG A 41 12.99 19.50 20.07
CA ARG A 41 11.95 18.61 19.55
C ARG A 41 10.73 19.39 19.04
N LEU A 42 10.33 20.47 19.71
CA LEU A 42 9.17 21.27 19.33
C LEU A 42 9.36 21.93 17.95
N VAL A 43 10.59 22.35 17.62
CA VAL A 43 10.92 22.89 16.28
C VAL A 43 10.64 21.85 15.20
N PHE A 44 11.14 20.63 15.36
CA PHE A 44 10.92 19.58 14.36
C PHE A 44 9.49 19.06 14.35
N GLN A 45 8.78 19.05 15.48
CA GLN A 45 7.34 18.77 15.51
C GLN A 45 6.55 19.78 14.68
N GLU A 46 6.92 21.06 14.80
CA GLU A 46 6.27 22.12 14.05
C GLU A 46 6.55 21.98 12.55
N ILE A 47 7.77 21.61 12.15
CA ILE A 47 8.10 21.31 10.75
C ILE A 47 7.31 20.11 10.23
N ALA A 48 7.21 19.03 11.02
CA ALA A 48 6.46 17.85 10.64
C ALA A 48 4.97 18.18 10.41
N LYS A 49 4.34 18.93 11.32
CA LYS A 49 2.90 19.25 11.23
C LYS A 49 2.58 20.37 10.23
N LEU A 50 3.40 21.42 10.20
CA LEU A 50 3.11 22.67 9.47
C LEU A 50 3.98 22.89 8.24
N GLY A 51 4.91 21.99 7.94
CA GLY A 51 5.85 22.13 6.83
C GLY A 51 5.16 22.43 5.49
N VAL A 52 3.98 21.85 5.28
CA VAL A 52 3.13 22.07 4.10
C VAL A 52 2.66 23.51 3.95
N TYR A 53 2.12 24.07 5.04
CA TYR A 53 1.58 25.42 5.06
C TYR A 53 2.68 26.46 4.97
N ARG A 54 3.84 26.15 5.55
CA ARG A 54 5.00 27.06 5.61
C ARG A 54 5.87 27.02 4.37
N SER A 55 5.84 25.93 3.61
CA SER A 55 6.57 25.82 2.36
C SER A 55 5.88 26.63 1.25
N ALA A 56 6.54 27.68 0.77
CA ALA A 56 5.99 28.62 -0.21
C ALA A 56 5.39 27.92 -1.44
N GLY A 57 4.07 27.97 -1.61
CA GLY A 57 3.36 27.35 -2.73
C GLY A 57 3.00 25.87 -2.57
N ALA A 58 3.47 25.15 -1.54
CA ALA A 58 3.14 23.73 -1.36
C ALA A 58 1.65 23.52 -1.08
N ALA A 59 1.08 24.26 -0.12
CA ALA A 59 -0.36 24.19 0.16
C ALA A 59 -1.21 24.57 -1.06
N HIS A 60 -0.79 25.57 -1.84
CA HIS A 60 -1.49 25.93 -3.08
C HIS A 60 -1.38 24.84 -4.15
N HIS A 61 -0.22 24.18 -4.26
CA HIS A 61 -0.03 23.05 -5.16
C HIS A 61 -0.91 21.86 -4.77
N LEU A 62 -0.94 21.51 -3.48
CA LEU A 62 -1.84 20.49 -2.93
C LEU A 62 -3.29 20.83 -3.19
N PHE A 63 -3.68 22.08 -2.93
CA PHE A 63 -5.03 22.54 -3.20
C PHE A 63 -5.34 22.39 -4.68
N ARG A 64 -4.47 22.85 -5.58
CA ARG A 64 -4.64 22.73 -7.03
C ARG A 64 -4.77 21.27 -7.50
N ILE A 65 -3.94 20.36 -7.00
CA ILE A 65 -4.05 18.91 -7.30
C ILE A 65 -5.40 18.39 -6.81
N ASN A 66 -5.79 18.76 -5.59
CA ASN A 66 -7.00 18.25 -4.95
C ASN A 66 -8.32 18.94 -5.36
N THR A 67 -8.25 20.12 -5.98
CA THR A 67 -9.41 20.87 -6.51
C THR A 67 -9.40 20.97 -8.02
N GLY A 68 -8.43 20.36 -8.70
CA GLY A 68 -8.47 20.19 -10.15
C GLY A 68 -9.80 19.57 -10.56
N ALA A 69 -10.18 19.71 -11.84
CA ALA A 69 -11.53 19.54 -12.41
C ALA A 69 -12.30 18.23 -12.06
N TYR A 70 -11.68 17.33 -11.32
CA TYR A 70 -12.09 15.95 -11.14
C TYR A 70 -12.16 15.46 -9.69
N ARG A 71 -11.57 16.17 -8.72
CA ARG A 71 -11.62 15.77 -7.30
C ARG A 71 -12.68 16.59 -6.56
N ARG A 72 -13.63 15.92 -5.91
CA ARG A 72 -14.73 16.58 -5.18
C ARG A 72 -14.36 16.79 -3.71
N ASN A 73 -14.72 17.95 -3.16
CA ASN A 73 -14.79 18.21 -1.71
C ASN A 73 -13.46 18.08 -0.93
N PHE A 74 -12.36 18.60 -1.48
CA PHE A 74 -11.15 18.83 -0.68
C PHE A 74 -11.28 20.15 0.09
N SER A 75 -11.09 20.11 1.41
CA SER A 75 -10.95 21.29 2.27
C SER A 75 -9.52 21.33 2.81
N LEU A 76 -8.99 22.54 3.00
CA LEU A 76 -7.70 22.73 3.68
C LEU A 76 -7.70 22.15 5.09
N ASP A 77 -8.84 22.07 5.76
CA ASP A 77 -8.94 21.45 7.09
C ASP A 77 -8.56 19.97 7.09
N LYS A 78 -8.65 19.29 5.94
CA LYS A 78 -8.19 17.90 5.79
C LYS A 78 -6.67 17.76 5.74
N LEU A 79 -5.93 18.87 5.62
CA LEU A 79 -4.47 18.87 5.75
C LEU A 79 -4.02 18.87 7.21
N ASP A 80 -4.93 18.89 8.17
CA ASP A 80 -4.59 18.65 9.57
C ASP A 80 -4.18 17.18 9.76
N TRP A 81 -3.07 16.96 10.45
CA TRP A 81 -2.54 15.63 10.71
C TRP A 81 -2.98 15.17 12.10
N SER A 82 -4.23 14.71 12.19
CA SER A 82 -4.87 14.37 13.48
C SER A 82 -4.11 13.31 14.29
N GLU A 83 -3.42 12.38 13.63
CA GLU A 83 -2.61 11.34 14.28
C GLU A 83 -1.23 11.84 14.72
N GLY A 84 -0.76 12.93 14.11
CA GLY A 84 0.57 13.49 14.32
C GLY A 84 0.80 13.96 15.75
N ASP A 85 -0.24 14.46 16.43
CA ASP A 85 -0.13 14.91 17.81
C ASP A 85 0.26 13.79 18.76
N ALA A 86 -0.50 12.69 18.76
CA ALA A 86 -0.26 11.54 19.62
C ALA A 86 1.09 10.87 19.30
N LEU A 87 1.43 10.77 18.01
CA LEU A 87 2.68 10.17 17.55
C LEU A 87 3.89 10.99 17.99
N LEU A 88 3.86 12.31 17.75
CA LEU A 88 5.00 13.18 18.01
C LEU A 88 5.16 13.54 19.49
N GLN A 89 4.07 13.58 20.27
CA GLN A 89 4.11 13.95 21.69
C GLN A 89 5.02 13.04 22.51
N ASN A 90 5.10 11.76 22.17
CA ASN A 90 5.94 10.78 22.87
C ASN A 90 7.20 10.39 22.08
N ALA A 91 7.37 10.91 20.87
CA ALA A 91 8.53 10.62 20.03
C ALA A 91 9.81 11.23 20.60
N SER A 92 10.92 10.52 20.41
CA SER A 92 12.26 11.07 20.65
C SER A 92 12.57 12.24 19.72
N LEU A 93 13.55 13.07 20.07
CA LEU A 93 14.04 14.13 19.17
C LEU A 93 14.48 13.53 17.83
N GLU A 94 15.22 12.43 17.86
CA GLU A 94 15.71 11.74 16.67
C GLU A 94 14.57 11.28 15.75
N THR A 95 13.55 10.61 16.31
CA THR A 95 12.36 10.20 15.57
C THR A 95 11.63 11.41 14.97
N THR A 96 11.48 12.48 15.75
CA THR A 96 10.82 13.72 15.30
C THR A 96 11.56 14.36 14.13
N VAL A 97 12.90 14.44 14.18
CA VAL A 97 13.75 14.93 13.09
C VAL A 97 13.53 14.11 11.82
N ARG A 98 13.44 12.78 11.94
CA ARG A 98 13.22 11.90 10.78
C ARG A 98 11.85 12.08 10.15
N VAL A 99 10.80 12.23 10.95
CA VAL A 99 9.47 12.56 10.45
C VAL A 99 9.50 13.90 9.72
N ALA A 100 10.09 14.93 10.33
CA ALA A 100 10.21 16.26 9.71
C ALA A 100 10.97 16.21 8.38
N LEU A 101 12.04 15.40 8.31
CA LEU A 101 12.80 15.19 7.08
C LEU A 101 11.98 14.43 6.01
N ALA A 102 11.20 13.43 6.39
CA ALA A 102 10.29 12.72 5.48
C ALA A 102 9.17 13.63 4.96
N VAL A 103 8.67 14.57 5.78
CA VAL A 103 7.71 15.60 5.35
C VAL A 103 8.35 16.53 4.32
N GLU A 104 9.58 17.01 4.56
CA GLU A 104 10.33 17.78 3.57
C GLU A 104 10.52 17.00 2.27
N LYS A 105 10.95 15.74 2.33
CA LYS A 105 11.05 14.87 1.15
C LYS A 105 9.72 14.76 0.40
N SER A 106 8.61 14.59 1.12
CA SER A 106 7.26 14.54 0.53
C SER A 106 6.88 15.85 -0.18
N ILE A 107 7.22 17.00 0.41
CA ILE A 107 6.95 18.33 -0.17
C ILE A 107 7.80 18.55 -1.42
N HIS A 108 9.06 18.09 -1.42
CA HIS A 108 9.91 18.10 -2.61
C HIS A 108 9.34 17.21 -3.71
N ALA A 109 8.98 15.97 -3.37
CA ALA A 109 8.35 15.01 -4.28
C ALA A 109 7.07 15.57 -4.93
N LEU A 110 6.25 16.31 -4.19
CA LEU A 110 5.05 16.96 -4.70
C LEU A 110 5.34 18.06 -5.74
N ARG A 111 6.50 18.70 -5.65
CA ARG A 111 6.90 19.82 -6.51
C ARG A 111 7.79 19.39 -7.67
N ALA A 112 8.38 18.22 -7.56
CA ALA A 112 9.25 17.68 -8.59
C ALA A 112 8.44 17.45 -9.86
N GLU A 113 9.02 17.83 -10.99
CA GLU A 113 8.55 17.37 -12.30
C GLU A 113 8.87 15.86 -12.43
N ASP A 114 8.11 15.13 -13.27
CA ASP A 114 8.07 13.65 -13.36
C ASP A 114 9.44 12.93 -13.40
N ASP A 115 10.48 13.62 -13.86
CA ASP A 115 11.83 13.09 -14.02
C ASP A 115 12.60 12.86 -12.70
N GLU A 116 12.18 13.40 -11.54
CA GLU A 116 12.93 13.20 -10.29
C GLU A 116 12.58 11.91 -9.54
N TRP A 117 11.43 11.29 -9.84
CA TRP A 117 11.08 9.95 -9.32
C TRP A 117 11.89 8.84 -9.97
N THR A 118 12.75 9.20 -10.93
CA THR A 118 13.68 8.27 -11.57
C THR A 118 14.55 7.57 -10.53
N LEU A 119 14.73 6.27 -10.74
CA LEU A 119 15.84 5.47 -10.21
C LEU A 119 17.16 6.24 -10.35
N LYS A 120 17.54 7.04 -9.36
CA LYS A 120 18.95 7.35 -9.16
C LYS A 120 19.57 6.07 -8.63
N ARG A 121 19.86 5.13 -9.54
CA ARG A 121 20.89 4.10 -9.34
C ARG A 121 22.14 4.87 -8.98
N ARG A 122 22.37 5.09 -7.68
CA ARG A 122 23.68 5.48 -7.23
C ARG A 122 24.60 4.37 -7.71
N SER A 123 25.73 4.77 -8.28
CA SER A 123 26.62 3.89 -9.03
C SER A 123 27.13 2.67 -8.27
N ASN A 124 26.80 2.49 -6.98
CA ASN A 124 27.00 1.26 -6.21
C ASN A 124 25.88 0.95 -5.18
N ASP A 125 24.77 1.71 -5.13
CA ASP A 125 23.62 1.45 -4.23
C ASP A 125 22.33 1.45 -5.05
N ILE A 126 21.76 0.26 -5.28
CA ILE A 126 20.45 0.08 -5.91
C ILE A 126 19.36 0.28 -4.84
N GLY A 127 19.33 1.46 -4.23
CA GLY A 127 18.33 1.82 -3.21
C GLY A 127 17.32 2.83 -3.77
N PHE A 128 16.03 2.55 -3.60
CA PHE A 128 14.97 3.52 -3.86
C PHE A 128 14.85 4.44 -2.64
N ASP A 129 15.13 5.74 -2.81
CA ASP A 129 15.15 6.71 -1.69
C ASP A 129 13.76 6.96 -1.05
N PHE A 130 12.69 6.33 -1.54
CA PHE A 130 11.35 6.44 -0.94
C PHE A 130 10.95 5.21 -0.11
N GLY A 131 11.60 4.06 -0.27
CA GLY A 131 11.19 2.80 0.37
C GLY A 131 11.27 2.81 1.89
N ASP A 132 12.10 3.69 2.45
CA ASP A 132 12.39 3.84 3.88
C ASP A 132 11.59 4.96 4.57
N TRP A 133 10.82 5.75 3.82
CA TRP A 133 9.97 6.81 4.41
C TRP A 133 8.56 6.89 3.85
N LEU A 134 8.34 6.78 2.54
CA LEU A 134 7.04 7.06 1.96
C LEU A 134 5.95 6.07 2.39
N PRO A 135 6.19 4.75 2.43
CA PRO A 135 5.20 3.81 2.96
C PRO A 135 4.82 4.12 4.42
N HIS A 136 5.79 4.57 5.22
CA HIS A 136 5.57 5.00 6.60
C HIS A 136 4.68 6.23 6.67
N MET A 137 4.97 7.26 5.87
CA MET A 137 4.19 8.50 5.84
C MET A 137 2.74 8.24 5.40
N LEU A 138 2.52 7.32 4.46
CA LEU A 138 1.19 6.88 4.05
C LEU A 138 0.47 6.11 5.15
N ALA A 139 1.14 5.15 5.79
CA ALA A 139 0.57 4.39 6.92
C ALA A 139 0.29 5.26 8.15
N LEU A 140 0.98 6.39 8.30
CA LEU A 140 0.71 7.41 9.31
C LEU A 140 -0.31 8.46 8.86
N HIS A 141 -0.92 8.29 7.69
CA HIS A 141 -1.89 9.22 7.09
C HIS A 141 -1.39 10.67 7.00
N HIS A 142 -0.10 10.86 6.74
CA HIS A 142 0.43 12.21 6.64
C HIS A 142 -0.16 12.93 5.42
N PRO A 143 -0.75 14.13 5.56
CA PRO A 143 -1.52 14.77 4.48
C PRO A 143 -0.74 15.21 3.24
N VAL A 144 0.59 15.10 3.25
CA VAL A 144 1.40 15.33 2.03
C VAL A 144 1.52 14.05 1.22
N ALA A 145 1.71 12.92 1.89
CA ALA A 145 2.04 11.66 1.23
C ALA A 145 0.86 11.13 0.41
N TRP A 146 -0.36 11.23 0.91
CA TRP A 146 -1.56 10.79 0.19
C TRP A 146 -1.93 11.65 -1.03
N SER A 147 -1.29 12.81 -1.21
CA SER A 147 -1.53 13.72 -2.34
C SER A 147 -0.57 13.49 -3.50
N LEU A 148 0.35 12.54 -3.35
CA LEU A 148 1.21 12.08 -4.43
C LEU A 148 0.38 11.25 -5.42
N ASP A 149 0.57 11.52 -6.70
CA ASP A 149 -0.17 10.84 -7.76
C ASP A 149 0.39 9.40 -7.95
N PRO A 150 -0.49 8.41 -8.25
CA PRO A 150 -0.10 7.01 -8.37
C PRO A 150 0.80 6.70 -9.58
N ASP A 151 0.73 7.53 -10.62
CA ASP A 151 1.45 7.39 -11.88
C ASP A 151 2.97 7.37 -11.73
N HIS A 152 3.53 8.23 -10.87
CA HIS A 152 4.97 8.25 -10.59
C HIS A 152 5.50 6.88 -10.12
N PHE A 153 4.66 6.13 -9.39
CA PHE A 153 5.03 4.83 -8.83
C PHE A 153 4.79 3.66 -9.79
N LEU A 154 3.98 3.85 -10.84
CA LEU A 154 3.79 2.83 -11.86
C LEU A 154 5.12 2.56 -12.56
N ARG A 155 5.88 3.59 -12.93
CA ARG A 155 7.16 3.40 -13.62
C ARG A 155 8.15 2.60 -12.78
N VAL A 156 8.31 3.00 -11.53
CA VAL A 156 9.14 2.34 -10.51
C VAL A 156 8.74 0.88 -10.30
N GLN A 157 7.44 0.59 -10.22
CA GLN A 157 6.92 -0.78 -10.10
C GLN A 157 7.35 -1.63 -11.30
N GLY A 158 7.28 -1.08 -12.52
CA GLY A 158 7.72 -1.77 -13.73
C GLY A 158 9.22 -2.06 -13.76
N GLU A 159 10.04 -1.10 -13.33
CA GLU A 159 11.49 -1.27 -13.21
C GLU A 159 11.85 -2.39 -12.20
N LEU A 160 11.12 -2.45 -11.08
CA LEU A 160 11.28 -3.50 -10.06
C LEU A 160 10.79 -4.87 -10.51
N SER A 161 9.71 -4.96 -11.30
CA SER A 161 9.15 -6.23 -11.75
C SER A 161 10.04 -6.94 -12.77
N VAL A 162 10.72 -6.19 -13.65
CA VAL A 162 11.61 -6.75 -14.69
C VAL A 162 12.92 -7.29 -14.09
N GLY A 163 13.37 -6.72 -12.98
CA GLY A 163 14.76 -6.82 -12.57
C GLY A 163 15.24 -8.11 -11.90
N SER A 164 14.39 -9.01 -11.38
CA SER A 164 14.94 -10.06 -10.48
C SER A 164 14.03 -11.22 -10.07
N LEU A 165 12.70 -11.09 -10.14
CA LEU A 165 11.84 -12.05 -9.43
C LEU A 165 11.83 -13.46 -10.03
N ASP A 166 12.09 -13.61 -11.33
CA ASP A 166 12.21 -14.93 -11.96
C ASP A 166 13.53 -15.64 -11.62
N SER A 167 14.56 -14.89 -11.16
CA SER A 167 15.86 -15.47 -10.77
C SER A 167 15.95 -15.89 -9.30
N ILE A 168 15.03 -15.43 -8.45
CA ILE A 168 14.98 -15.75 -7.01
C ILE A 168 14.07 -16.96 -6.77
N GLU A 169 14.10 -17.98 -7.64
CA GLU A 169 13.39 -19.22 -7.37
C GLU A 169 14.08 -19.99 -6.23
N PRO A 170 13.38 -20.28 -5.12
CA PRO A 170 13.82 -21.33 -4.23
C PRO A 170 13.61 -22.67 -4.96
N ASN A 171 14.71 -23.42 -5.14
CA ASN A 171 14.70 -24.75 -5.76
C ASN A 171 13.48 -25.59 -5.35
N PHE A 172 12.91 -26.30 -6.34
CA PHE A 172 11.72 -27.16 -6.31
C PHE A 172 11.59 -28.11 -5.09
N ILE A 173 12.71 -28.42 -4.42
CA ILE A 173 12.79 -29.31 -3.25
C ILE A 173 12.07 -28.76 -2.00
N THR A 174 11.80 -27.45 -1.93
CA THR A 174 11.10 -26.81 -0.79
C THR A 174 9.57 -27.01 -0.76
N ARG A 175 8.98 -27.65 -1.78
CA ARG A 175 7.51 -27.70 -1.98
C ARG A 175 6.73 -28.79 -1.23
N ILE A 176 7.37 -29.79 -0.61
CA ILE A 176 6.66 -31.02 -0.16
C ILE A 176 6.65 -31.22 1.37
N LEU A 177 7.49 -30.53 2.15
CA LEU A 177 7.56 -30.72 3.60
C LEU A 177 7.28 -29.41 4.38
N PRO A 178 6.67 -29.48 5.58
CA PRO A 178 6.66 -28.36 6.51
C PRO A 178 8.12 -27.97 6.75
N TRP A 179 8.46 -26.74 6.39
CA TRP A 179 9.82 -26.25 6.31
C TRP A 179 10.58 -26.50 7.62
N PRO A 180 11.73 -27.19 7.60
CA PRO A 180 12.70 -27.08 8.69
C PRO A 180 13.12 -25.62 8.77
N ARG A 181 13.14 -25.03 9.97
CA ARG A 181 13.41 -23.60 10.24
C ARG A 181 14.76 -23.05 9.71
N GLY A 182 15.57 -23.80 8.95
CA GLY A 182 16.96 -23.46 8.63
C GLY A 182 17.34 -23.24 7.16
N ILE A 183 16.42 -23.25 6.19
CA ILE A 183 16.79 -23.18 4.73
C ILE A 183 16.55 -21.78 4.11
N MET A 184 15.98 -20.81 4.85
CA MET A 184 15.82 -19.43 4.34
C MET A 184 17.05 -18.53 4.51
N GLU A 185 18.15 -19.02 5.08
CA GLU A 185 19.29 -18.16 5.43
C GLU A 185 20.16 -17.73 4.24
N ASP A 186 20.03 -18.36 3.06
CA ASP A 186 20.93 -18.11 1.92
C ASP A 186 20.34 -17.17 0.84
N GLU A 187 19.22 -16.50 1.12
CA GLU A 187 18.77 -15.39 0.26
C GLU A 187 19.68 -14.19 0.49
N THR A 188 20.33 -13.72 -0.58
CA THR A 188 21.23 -12.56 -0.53
C THR A 188 20.47 -11.33 -0.01
N ASP A 189 21.14 -10.49 0.78
CA ASP A 189 20.50 -9.28 1.33
C ASP A 189 19.95 -8.37 0.23
N MET A 190 20.57 -8.37 -0.96
CA MET A 190 20.09 -7.66 -2.14
C MET A 190 18.74 -8.19 -2.64
N ALA A 191 18.53 -9.51 -2.70
CA ALA A 191 17.26 -10.09 -3.12
C ALA A 191 16.14 -9.81 -2.10
N LYS A 192 16.45 -9.88 -0.80
CA LYS A 192 15.52 -9.49 0.28
C LYS A 192 15.11 -8.03 0.17
N GLN A 193 16.08 -7.14 -0.03
CA GLN A 193 15.86 -5.71 -0.18
C GLN A 193 14.99 -5.41 -1.41
N GLN A 194 15.31 -5.99 -2.57
CA GLN A 194 14.52 -5.79 -3.79
C GLN A 194 13.08 -6.30 -3.66
N ARG A 195 12.88 -7.45 -2.99
CA ARG A 195 11.52 -7.96 -2.69
C ARG A 195 10.77 -6.97 -1.79
N ALA A 196 11.43 -6.44 -0.77
CA ALA A 196 10.84 -5.45 0.14
C ALA A 196 10.48 -4.16 -0.58
N ASP A 197 11.37 -3.64 -1.44
CA ASP A 197 11.09 -2.46 -2.27
C ASP A 197 9.87 -2.69 -3.17
N PHE A 198 9.78 -3.86 -3.81
CA PHE A 198 8.63 -4.21 -4.64
C PHE A 198 7.32 -4.30 -3.84
N ILE A 199 7.35 -4.89 -2.64
CA ILE A 199 6.19 -4.91 -1.74
C ILE A 199 5.78 -3.50 -1.34
N ASN A 200 6.75 -2.65 -0.97
CA ASN A 200 6.51 -1.28 -0.51
C ASN A 200 5.98 -0.38 -1.62
N VAL A 201 6.48 -0.52 -2.86
CA VAL A 201 5.93 0.19 -4.03
C VAL A 201 4.49 -0.22 -4.31
N ASN A 202 4.18 -1.52 -4.20
CA ASN A 202 2.80 -1.98 -4.36
C ASN A 202 1.88 -1.50 -3.23
N PHE A 203 2.40 -1.34 -2.00
CA PHE A 203 1.67 -0.68 -0.92
C PHE A 203 1.35 0.78 -1.26
N ILE A 204 2.35 1.55 -1.73
CA ILE A 204 2.18 2.95 -2.14
C ILE A 204 1.13 3.04 -3.25
N LEU A 205 1.29 2.26 -4.32
CA LEU A 205 0.35 2.23 -5.45
C LEU A 205 -1.06 1.88 -5.01
N THR A 206 -1.22 0.86 -4.16
CA THR A 206 -2.53 0.45 -3.67
C THR A 206 -3.19 1.57 -2.85
N TYR A 207 -2.43 2.16 -1.92
CA TYR A 207 -2.91 3.26 -1.09
C TYR A 207 -3.38 4.43 -1.96
N THR A 208 -2.50 4.95 -2.82
CA THR A 208 -2.79 6.15 -3.60
C THR A 208 -3.94 5.88 -4.56
N THR A 209 -3.96 4.74 -5.24
CA THR A 209 -5.06 4.36 -6.16
C THR A 209 -6.42 4.34 -5.46
N LEU A 210 -6.52 3.73 -4.27
CA LEU A 210 -7.79 3.69 -3.52
C LEU A 210 -8.24 5.07 -3.05
N GLU A 211 -7.31 5.87 -2.50
CA GLU A 211 -7.62 7.22 -2.04
C GLU A 211 -8.05 8.12 -3.22
N HIS A 212 -7.45 7.93 -4.40
CA HIS A 212 -7.82 8.63 -5.61
C HIS A 212 -9.19 8.20 -6.16
N LEU A 213 -9.51 6.90 -6.14
CA LEU A 213 -10.86 6.43 -6.52
C LEU A 213 -11.95 7.06 -5.67
N ARG A 214 -11.65 7.29 -4.39
CA ARG A 214 -12.60 7.91 -3.48
C ARG A 214 -12.84 9.38 -3.76
N THR A 215 -11.76 10.11 -4.08
CA THR A 215 -11.78 11.55 -4.26
C THR A 215 -12.18 11.96 -5.68
N THR A 216 -11.92 11.11 -6.67
CA THR A 216 -12.29 11.35 -8.06
C THR A 216 -13.78 11.12 -8.30
N GLY A 217 -14.41 12.06 -9.00
CA GLY A 217 -15.81 11.91 -9.41
C GLY A 217 -16.04 11.00 -10.62
N SER A 218 -14.97 10.47 -11.22
CA SER A 218 -15.02 9.72 -12.49
C SER A 218 -13.87 8.73 -12.61
N HIS A 219 -14.22 7.45 -12.83
CA HIS A 219 -13.27 6.38 -13.14
C HIS A 219 -12.49 6.65 -14.44
N LYS A 220 -12.99 7.50 -15.35
CA LYS A 220 -12.29 7.84 -16.60
C LYS A 220 -10.92 8.50 -16.37
N ASN A 221 -10.77 9.25 -15.28
CA ASN A 221 -9.51 9.92 -14.96
C ASN A 221 -8.42 8.93 -14.58
N MET A 222 -8.80 7.85 -13.90
CA MET A 222 -7.89 6.75 -13.61
C MET A 222 -7.39 6.08 -14.89
N VAL A 223 -8.27 5.87 -15.88
CA VAL A 223 -7.87 5.33 -17.19
C VAL A 223 -6.85 6.25 -17.84
N TRP A 224 -7.10 7.56 -17.82
CA TRP A 224 -6.18 8.56 -18.38
C TRP A 224 -4.80 8.49 -17.72
N TRP A 225 -4.72 8.59 -16.39
CA TRP A 225 -3.45 8.58 -15.66
C TRP A 225 -2.63 7.31 -15.87
N TYR A 226 -3.28 6.15 -15.80
CA TYR A 226 -2.59 4.89 -16.04
C TYR A 226 -2.13 4.81 -17.49
N HIS A 227 -2.97 5.22 -18.45
CA HIS A 227 -2.59 5.20 -19.86
C HIS A 227 -1.40 6.15 -20.14
N GLU A 228 -1.44 7.35 -19.60
CA GLU A 228 -0.36 8.34 -19.71
C GLU A 228 0.95 7.78 -19.15
N ALA A 229 0.91 7.19 -17.94
CA ALA A 229 2.05 6.58 -17.30
C ALA A 229 2.63 5.38 -18.06
N PHE A 230 1.81 4.63 -18.81
CA PHE A 230 2.25 3.45 -19.57
C PHE A 230 2.68 3.75 -21.00
N PHE A 231 2.04 4.72 -21.66
CA PHE A 231 2.13 4.87 -23.11
C PHE A 231 2.58 6.27 -23.57
N HIS A 232 2.65 7.28 -22.68
CA HIS A 232 3.11 8.65 -22.99
C HIS A 232 2.48 9.29 -24.24
N SER A 233 1.28 8.87 -24.64
CA SER A 233 0.75 9.09 -26.00
C SER A 233 -0.54 9.90 -26.08
N PHE A 234 -1.04 10.40 -24.95
CA PHE A 234 -2.24 11.22 -24.93
C PHE A 234 -1.87 12.70 -24.97
N THR A 235 -1.73 13.26 -26.17
CA THR A 235 -1.40 14.68 -26.37
C THR A 235 -2.61 15.52 -26.80
N ASP A 236 -3.82 14.97 -26.83
CA ASP A 236 -4.97 15.66 -27.42
C ASP A 236 -6.18 15.70 -26.46
N ASP A 237 -6.78 16.88 -26.31
CA ASP A 237 -7.95 17.18 -25.45
C ASP A 237 -9.24 16.49 -25.92
N THR A 238 -9.18 15.73 -27.02
CA THR A 238 -10.35 15.02 -27.55
C THR A 238 -10.70 13.84 -26.66
N GLN A 239 -11.94 13.82 -26.14
CA GLN A 239 -12.42 12.65 -25.39
C GLN A 239 -12.32 11.39 -26.26
N PRO A 240 -11.62 10.34 -25.79
CA PRO A 240 -11.48 9.10 -26.56
C PRO A 240 -12.84 8.49 -26.84
N SER A 241 -13.00 7.86 -28.00
CA SER A 241 -14.21 7.11 -28.30
C SER A 241 -14.40 5.98 -27.28
N GLN A 242 -15.63 5.46 -27.13
CA GLN A 242 -15.90 4.33 -26.22
C GLN A 242 -15.04 3.10 -26.57
N GLN A 243 -14.74 2.90 -27.86
CA GLN A 243 -13.90 1.82 -28.34
C GLN A 243 -12.43 2.04 -27.96
N ASP A 244 -11.93 3.28 -28.07
CA ASP A 244 -10.57 3.63 -27.65
C ASP A 244 -10.42 3.49 -26.13
N GLN A 245 -11.44 3.87 -25.36
CA GLN A 245 -11.46 3.69 -23.92
C GLN A 245 -11.41 2.20 -23.53
N ALA A 246 -12.21 1.35 -24.18
CA ALA A 246 -12.20 -0.10 -23.91
C ALA A 246 -10.85 -0.74 -24.25
N LYS A 247 -10.21 -0.29 -25.34
CA LYS A 247 -8.87 -0.71 -25.72
C LYS A 247 -7.82 -0.25 -24.70
N ALA A 248 -7.85 1.03 -24.31
CA ALA A 248 -6.97 1.58 -23.29
C ALA A 248 -7.06 0.83 -21.96
N ILE A 249 -8.28 0.50 -21.52
CA ILE A 249 -8.51 -0.32 -20.31
C ILE A 249 -7.83 -1.69 -20.46
N ALA A 250 -8.04 -2.38 -21.59
CA ALA A 250 -7.43 -3.69 -21.82
C ALA A 250 -5.90 -3.61 -21.83
N ASP A 251 -5.34 -2.58 -22.48
CA ASP A 251 -3.89 -2.37 -22.58
C ASP A 251 -3.28 -2.07 -21.20
N ILE A 252 -3.93 -1.26 -20.36
CA ILE A 252 -3.53 -1.00 -18.97
C ILE A 252 -3.58 -2.28 -18.13
N VAL A 253 -4.66 -3.06 -18.22
CA VAL A 253 -4.80 -4.32 -17.48
C VAL A 253 -3.70 -5.30 -17.87
N ASN A 254 -3.40 -5.41 -19.17
CA ASN A 254 -2.30 -6.22 -19.65
C ASN A 254 -0.97 -5.75 -19.03
N LYS A 255 -0.67 -4.45 -19.07
CA LYS A 255 0.56 -3.90 -18.49
C LYS A 255 0.67 -4.09 -16.99
N LEU A 256 -0.42 -3.94 -16.24
CA LEU A 256 -0.43 -4.23 -14.80
C LEU A 256 -0.24 -5.74 -14.52
N SER A 257 -0.85 -6.59 -15.34
CA SER A 257 -0.71 -8.05 -15.21
C SER A 257 0.70 -8.54 -15.50
N GLU A 258 1.40 -7.95 -16.48
CA GLU A 258 2.82 -8.22 -16.80
C GLU A 258 3.74 -7.93 -15.60
N ARG A 259 3.34 -7.04 -14.69
CA ARG A 259 4.09 -6.69 -13.48
C ARG A 259 3.83 -7.63 -12.31
N VAL A 260 2.85 -8.53 -12.41
CA VAL A 260 2.59 -9.55 -11.40
C VAL A 260 3.43 -10.78 -11.73
N PRO A 261 4.41 -11.16 -10.88
CA PRO A 261 5.24 -12.32 -11.14
C PRO A 261 4.39 -13.57 -11.33
N ARG A 262 4.57 -14.29 -12.44
CA ARG A 262 3.83 -15.51 -12.77
C ARG A 262 2.30 -15.32 -12.85
N TYR A 263 1.85 -14.16 -13.33
CA TYR A 263 0.44 -13.87 -13.57
C TYR A 263 -0.31 -15.05 -14.23
N GLY A 264 -1.47 -15.42 -13.69
CA GLY A 264 -2.30 -16.54 -14.15
C GLY A 264 -1.72 -17.96 -13.97
N THR A 265 -0.48 -18.15 -13.49
CA THR A 265 0.22 -19.45 -13.46
C THR A 265 0.61 -19.91 -12.04
N PHE A 266 -0.35 -19.78 -11.12
CA PHE A 266 -0.17 -20.13 -9.69
C PHE A 266 -0.64 -21.55 -9.38
N GLU A 267 0.05 -22.55 -9.91
CA GLU A 267 -0.32 -23.95 -9.66
C GLU A 267 -0.16 -24.29 -8.17
N ASN A 268 1.00 -24.02 -7.58
CA ASN A 268 1.31 -24.44 -6.20
C ASN A 268 1.74 -23.29 -5.27
N ASP A 269 2.27 -22.21 -5.82
CA ASP A 269 2.83 -21.11 -5.04
C ASP A 269 2.11 -19.80 -5.36
N PHE A 270 1.73 -19.10 -4.30
CA PHE A 270 1.31 -17.71 -4.33
C PHE A 270 1.99 -17.05 -3.14
N VAL A 271 2.82 -16.03 -3.35
CA VAL A 271 3.65 -15.39 -2.31
C VAL A 271 3.22 -13.96 -2.03
N LEU A 272 3.70 -13.37 -0.93
CA LEU A 272 3.34 -12.00 -0.52
C LEU A 272 3.58 -10.96 -1.62
N CYS A 273 4.68 -11.03 -2.35
CA CYS A 273 4.97 -10.07 -3.42
C CYS A 273 3.96 -10.17 -4.60
N GLN A 274 3.44 -11.36 -4.89
CA GLN A 274 2.39 -11.54 -5.89
C GLN A 274 1.05 -11.04 -5.36
N ALA A 275 0.77 -11.26 -4.08
CA ALA A 275 -0.43 -10.77 -3.40
C ALA A 275 -0.50 -9.23 -3.40
N THR A 276 0.61 -8.54 -3.14
CA THR A 276 0.65 -7.08 -3.17
C THR A 276 0.66 -6.54 -4.60
N ALA A 277 1.35 -7.20 -5.55
CA ALA A 277 1.39 -6.76 -6.94
C ALA A 277 0.06 -6.90 -7.69
N VAL A 278 -0.77 -7.88 -7.32
CA VAL A 278 -2.07 -8.07 -7.99
C VAL A 278 -3.12 -7.04 -7.54
N LEU A 279 -2.94 -6.41 -6.38
CA LEU A 279 -3.91 -5.44 -5.84
C LEU A 279 -4.14 -4.24 -6.77
N PRO A 280 -3.11 -3.49 -7.23
CA PRO A 280 -3.32 -2.39 -8.17
C PRO A 280 -4.07 -2.81 -9.44
N CYS A 281 -3.78 -4.02 -9.95
CA CYS A 281 -4.46 -4.62 -11.08
C CYS A 281 -5.95 -4.90 -10.78
N MET A 282 -6.25 -5.55 -9.65
CA MET A 282 -7.63 -5.81 -9.22
C MET A 282 -8.42 -4.52 -9.00
N ILE A 283 -7.83 -3.53 -8.33
CA ILE A 283 -8.49 -2.26 -8.01
C ILE A 283 -8.86 -1.50 -9.29
N PHE A 284 -7.91 -1.40 -10.24
CA PHE A 284 -8.15 -0.76 -11.52
C PHE A 284 -9.30 -1.45 -12.27
N GLU A 285 -9.26 -2.77 -12.39
CA GLU A 285 -10.30 -3.51 -13.11
C GLU A 285 -11.67 -3.43 -12.43
N LEU A 286 -11.72 -3.47 -11.09
CA LEU A 286 -12.95 -3.31 -10.32
C LEU A 286 -13.57 -1.94 -10.56
N ALA A 287 -12.76 -0.88 -10.54
CA ALA A 287 -13.22 0.48 -10.81
C ALA A 287 -13.80 0.62 -12.22
N MET A 288 -13.28 -0.13 -13.20
CA MET A 288 -13.80 -0.15 -14.56
C MET A 288 -15.05 -1.03 -14.72
N SER A 289 -15.12 -2.13 -13.98
CA SER A 289 -16.21 -3.10 -14.05
C SER A 289 -17.47 -2.62 -13.33
N PHE A 290 -17.31 -1.83 -12.26
CA PHE A 290 -18.39 -1.33 -11.43
C PHE A 290 -18.35 0.21 -11.35
N PRO A 291 -18.60 0.93 -12.46
CA PRO A 291 -18.36 2.38 -12.56
C PRO A 291 -19.34 3.25 -11.76
N THR A 292 -20.34 2.66 -11.10
CA THR A 292 -21.34 3.42 -10.32
C THR A 292 -20.81 3.75 -8.93
N THR A 293 -21.17 4.94 -8.45
CA THR A 293 -20.77 5.47 -7.13
C THR A 293 -21.10 4.53 -5.98
N ASP A 294 -22.17 3.74 -6.13
CA ASP A 294 -22.65 2.84 -5.08
C ASP A 294 -21.73 1.62 -4.88
N HIS A 295 -20.99 1.21 -5.91
CA HIS A 295 -20.05 0.09 -5.82
C HIS A 295 -18.64 0.56 -5.44
N CYS A 296 -18.20 1.73 -5.93
CA CYS A 296 -16.95 2.35 -5.47
C CYS A 296 -17.00 2.67 -3.96
N ALA A 297 -18.19 2.94 -3.40
CA ALA A 297 -18.38 3.12 -1.97
C ALA A 297 -18.08 1.85 -1.14
N MET A 298 -17.91 0.69 -1.79
CA MET A 298 -17.57 -0.56 -1.11
C MET A 298 -16.06 -0.84 -1.06
N LEU A 299 -15.23 -0.10 -1.78
CA LEU A 299 -13.77 -0.30 -1.73
C LEU A 299 -13.20 0.26 -0.42
N PRO A 300 -12.13 -0.34 0.13
CA PRO A 300 -11.52 0.16 1.35
C PRO A 300 -10.92 1.54 1.11
N MET A 301 -11.08 2.41 2.09
CA MET A 301 -10.60 3.78 2.08
C MET A 301 -9.38 3.87 3.00
N PRO A 302 -8.15 4.00 2.46
CA PRO A 302 -6.94 4.00 3.27
C PRO A 302 -6.97 5.01 4.42
N SER A 303 -7.51 6.21 4.19
CA SER A 303 -7.68 7.23 5.25
C SER A 303 -8.62 6.86 6.41
N LYS A 304 -9.38 5.76 6.33
CA LYS A 304 -10.17 5.17 7.43
C LYS A 304 -9.47 3.98 8.09
N MET A 305 -8.44 3.42 7.48
CA MET A 305 -7.83 2.17 7.91
C MET A 305 -6.87 2.43 9.07
N PRO A 306 -7.02 1.80 10.24
CA PRO A 306 -6.21 2.16 11.40
C PRO A 306 -4.83 1.49 11.37
N PHE A 307 -3.99 1.80 10.38
CA PHE A 307 -2.67 1.17 10.15
C PHE A 307 -1.80 1.13 11.41
N THR A 308 -1.76 2.21 12.21
CA THR A 308 -1.00 2.27 13.47
C THR A 308 -1.43 1.21 14.50
N THR A 309 -2.70 0.81 14.48
CA THR A 309 -3.22 -0.25 15.36
C THR A 309 -2.95 -1.64 14.80
N MET A 310 -2.95 -1.81 13.47
CA MET A 310 -2.83 -3.12 12.80
C MET A 310 -1.44 -3.43 12.26
N MET A 311 -0.48 -2.51 12.35
CA MET A 311 0.90 -2.67 11.91
C MET A 311 1.87 -2.31 13.04
N ASN A 312 3.04 -2.95 13.03
CA ASN A 312 4.18 -2.58 13.88
C ASN A 312 5.12 -1.67 13.08
N ILE A 313 4.62 -0.50 12.69
CA ILE A 313 5.31 0.44 11.78
C ILE A 313 6.69 0.78 12.36
N PRO A 314 7.80 0.46 11.65
CA PRO A 314 9.13 0.75 12.16
C PRO A 314 9.44 2.26 12.10
N ASP A 315 10.51 2.68 12.77
CA ASP A 315 10.96 4.07 12.70
C ASP A 315 11.29 4.46 11.26
N ILE A 316 10.84 5.64 10.81
CA ILE A 316 11.15 6.18 9.48
C ILE A 316 12.67 6.34 9.30
N LEU A 317 13.23 6.18 8.09
CA LEU A 317 14.64 6.47 7.72
C LEU A 317 15.73 5.74 8.55
N ARG A 318 15.67 4.40 8.64
CA ARG A 318 16.69 3.51 9.26
C ARG A 318 16.85 2.17 8.52
N ASP A 319 17.02 2.19 7.20
CA ASP A 319 17.07 0.96 6.37
C ASP A 319 15.84 0.05 6.63
N THR A 320 14.68 0.69 6.84
CA THR A 320 13.47 0.04 7.34
C THR A 320 12.62 -0.56 6.24
N THR A 321 13.06 -0.54 4.99
CA THR A 321 12.31 -1.08 3.85
C THR A 321 11.86 -2.53 4.11
N VAL A 322 12.79 -3.40 4.50
CA VAL A 322 12.50 -4.83 4.78
C VAL A 322 11.54 -4.96 5.95
N ALA A 323 11.80 -4.25 7.04
CA ALA A 323 10.94 -4.27 8.23
C ALA A 323 9.51 -3.82 7.90
N PHE A 324 9.35 -2.71 7.16
CA PHE A 324 8.05 -2.19 6.78
C PHE A 324 7.26 -3.18 5.91
N SER A 325 7.92 -3.85 4.96
CA SER A 325 7.28 -4.76 4.01
C SER A 325 6.53 -5.95 4.66
N THR A 326 6.80 -6.23 5.93
CA THR A 326 6.21 -7.32 6.69
C THR A 326 5.65 -6.90 8.06
N CYS A 327 5.70 -5.62 8.42
CA CYS A 327 5.34 -5.15 9.76
C CYS A 327 3.85 -5.30 10.11
N HIS A 328 2.99 -5.56 9.12
CA HIS A 328 1.57 -5.83 9.31
C HIS A 328 1.27 -7.27 9.73
N ILE A 329 2.17 -8.21 9.41
CA ILE A 329 1.91 -9.65 9.48
C ILE A 329 1.58 -10.10 10.91
N GLU A 330 2.36 -9.66 11.88
CA GLU A 330 2.20 -10.10 13.27
C GLU A 330 0.79 -9.82 13.80
N LYS A 331 0.35 -8.57 13.72
CA LYS A 331 -0.97 -8.13 14.21
C LYS A 331 -2.12 -8.62 13.32
N MET A 332 -1.97 -8.56 12.00
CA MET A 332 -3.07 -8.92 11.08
C MET A 332 -3.28 -10.43 10.92
N THR A 333 -2.46 -11.26 11.56
CA THR A 333 -2.66 -12.72 11.65
C THR A 333 -3.32 -13.15 12.96
N GLU A 334 -3.56 -12.23 13.90
CA GLU A 334 -4.20 -12.55 15.18
C GLU A 334 -5.70 -12.85 15.01
N PRO A 335 -6.28 -13.75 15.85
CA PRO A 335 -7.71 -14.05 15.80
C PRO A 335 -8.61 -12.82 15.96
N GLU A 336 -8.25 -11.90 16.86
CA GLU A 336 -9.02 -10.68 17.14
C GLU A 336 -9.08 -9.76 15.92
N PHE A 337 -7.96 -9.66 15.20
CA PHE A 337 -7.93 -8.91 13.96
C PHE A 337 -8.75 -9.60 12.87
N LEU A 338 -8.61 -10.92 12.71
CA LEU A 338 -9.23 -11.66 11.62
C LEU A 338 -10.74 -11.85 11.77
N ALA A 339 -11.26 -11.88 13.01
CA ALA A 339 -12.68 -12.05 13.29
C ALA A 339 -13.54 -10.84 12.86
N GLY A 340 -14.84 -11.04 12.66
CA GLY A 340 -15.83 -9.98 12.43
C GLY A 340 -16.29 -9.88 10.98
N LYS A 341 -16.74 -8.69 10.58
CA LYS A 341 -17.40 -8.47 9.28
C LYS A 341 -16.41 -8.07 8.18
N TRP A 342 -16.53 -8.76 7.06
CA TRP A 342 -15.73 -8.61 5.86
C TRP A 342 -16.64 -8.51 4.63
N THR A 343 -16.09 -7.96 3.58
CA THR A 343 -16.67 -7.93 2.24
C THR A 343 -15.55 -8.27 1.25
N GLY A 344 -15.90 -8.54 0.00
CA GLY A 344 -14.85 -8.68 -1.00
C GLY A 344 -15.36 -9.05 -2.38
N VAL A 345 -14.41 -9.36 -3.24
CA VAL A 345 -14.66 -9.77 -4.62
C VAL A 345 -13.79 -10.95 -4.97
N TYR A 346 -14.21 -11.69 -5.98
CA TYR A 346 -13.34 -12.63 -6.66
C TYR A 346 -13.60 -12.55 -8.15
N SER A 347 -12.58 -12.94 -8.92
CA SER A 347 -12.67 -13.00 -10.37
C SER A 347 -12.71 -14.42 -10.87
N ASP A 348 -13.44 -14.70 -11.95
CA ASP A 348 -13.34 -15.94 -12.72
C ASP A 348 -12.49 -15.71 -13.98
N GLN A 349 -11.44 -16.52 -14.12
CA GLN A 349 -10.52 -16.52 -15.27
C GLN A 349 -10.55 -17.86 -16.03
N ARG A 350 -11.47 -18.78 -15.69
CA ARG A 350 -11.56 -20.09 -16.34
C ARG A 350 -12.21 -20.04 -17.72
N ARG A 351 -13.11 -19.08 -17.94
CA ARG A 351 -14.06 -19.08 -19.07
C ARG A 351 -13.64 -18.21 -20.25
N PHE A 352 -12.71 -17.29 -20.05
CA PHE A 352 -12.43 -16.25 -21.02
C PHE A 352 -10.96 -16.28 -21.38
N LEU A 353 -10.66 -16.17 -22.67
CA LEU A 353 -9.34 -16.16 -23.31
C LEU A 353 -8.41 -15.05 -22.74
N GLY A 354 -8.01 -15.16 -21.48
CA GLY A 354 -7.23 -14.18 -20.74
C GLY A 354 -8.01 -13.01 -20.13
N ARG A 355 -9.33 -12.88 -20.34
CA ARG A 355 -10.12 -11.81 -19.69
C ARG A 355 -10.61 -12.21 -18.31
N ARG A 356 -10.44 -11.32 -17.35
CA ARG A 356 -10.95 -11.47 -16.00
C ARG A 356 -12.40 -10.96 -15.95
N GLN A 357 -13.31 -11.74 -15.37
CA GLN A 357 -14.64 -11.26 -15.00
C GLN A 357 -14.78 -11.27 -13.49
N PHE A 358 -15.26 -10.17 -12.90
CA PHE A 358 -15.62 -10.14 -11.49
C PHE A 358 -17.07 -10.57 -11.31
N ASP A 359 -17.29 -11.49 -10.38
CA ASP A 359 -18.64 -11.79 -9.91
C ASP A 359 -19.14 -10.66 -8.99
N PRO A 360 -20.46 -10.55 -8.79
CA PRO A 360 -21.02 -9.63 -7.80
C PRO A 360 -20.30 -9.73 -6.44
N PRO A 361 -20.12 -8.60 -5.72
CA PRO A 361 -19.40 -8.60 -4.45
C PRO A 361 -19.91 -9.65 -3.47
N MET A 362 -18.98 -10.35 -2.84
CA MET A 362 -19.24 -11.17 -1.67
C MET A 362 -19.55 -10.26 -0.50
N ARG A 363 -20.69 -10.49 0.14
CA ARG A 363 -21.24 -9.66 1.21
C ARG A 363 -21.52 -10.48 2.45
N ASP A 364 -21.74 -9.77 3.55
CA ASP A 364 -22.11 -10.37 4.84
C ASP A 364 -21.14 -11.48 5.28
N ILE A 365 -19.85 -11.34 4.93
CA ILE A 365 -18.84 -12.30 5.33
C ILE A 365 -18.58 -12.09 6.82
N ASN A 366 -18.97 -13.03 7.66
CA ASN A 366 -18.65 -13.03 9.08
C ASN A 366 -17.58 -14.08 9.35
N LEU A 367 -16.33 -13.66 9.52
CA LEU A 367 -15.23 -14.54 9.86
C LEU A 367 -15.22 -14.78 11.37
N ILE A 368 -15.22 -16.05 11.75
CA ILE A 368 -14.99 -16.47 13.13
C ILE A 368 -13.57 -17.02 13.18
N ALA A 369 -12.67 -16.25 13.78
CA ALA A 369 -11.27 -16.63 13.92
C ALA A 369 -10.96 -17.03 15.36
N ARG A 370 -10.16 -18.08 15.55
CA ARG A 370 -9.78 -18.58 16.87
C ARG A 370 -8.34 -19.07 16.89
N THR A 371 -7.76 -19.13 18.09
CA THR A 371 -6.48 -19.80 18.31
C THR A 371 -6.59 -21.28 17.88
N PRO A 372 -5.57 -21.83 17.22
CA PRO A 372 -5.53 -23.23 16.81
C PRO A 372 -5.60 -24.17 18.02
N GLY A 373 -6.20 -25.34 17.84
CA GLY A 373 -6.06 -26.45 18.78
C GLY A 373 -4.64 -27.04 18.75
N GLU A 374 -4.33 -27.97 19.64
CA GLU A 374 -2.99 -28.57 19.75
C GLU A 374 -2.50 -29.17 18.41
N ASP A 375 -3.36 -29.92 17.70
CA ASP A 375 -3.01 -30.52 16.40
C ASP A 375 -2.72 -29.47 15.31
N ASP A 376 -3.53 -28.41 15.25
CA ASP A 376 -3.35 -27.32 14.28
C ASP A 376 -2.09 -26.48 14.60
N ALA A 377 -1.79 -26.29 15.88
CA ALA A 377 -0.59 -25.62 16.33
C ALA A 377 0.68 -26.42 15.99
N GLN A 378 0.62 -27.76 16.05
CA GLN A 378 1.71 -28.63 15.58
C GLN A 378 1.96 -28.49 14.07
N MET A 379 0.92 -28.17 13.28
CA MET A 379 1.05 -27.83 11.86
C MET A 379 1.58 -26.40 11.61
N GLY A 380 1.90 -25.66 12.68
CA GLY A 380 2.43 -24.30 12.62
C GLY A 380 1.39 -23.24 12.29
N ALA A 381 0.10 -23.54 12.39
CA ALA A 381 -0.94 -22.52 12.26
C ALA A 381 -0.85 -21.54 13.43
N LYS A 382 -1.08 -20.26 13.15
CA LYS A 382 -1.20 -19.20 14.15
C LYS A 382 -2.67 -18.93 14.49
N THR A 383 -3.53 -18.96 13.49
CA THR A 383 -4.97 -18.69 13.62
C THR A 383 -5.78 -19.63 12.72
N MET A 384 -6.98 -19.96 13.15
CA MET A 384 -7.94 -20.81 12.45
C MET A 384 -9.20 -20.04 12.11
N PHE A 385 -9.69 -20.19 10.87
CA PHE A 385 -11.06 -19.79 10.52
C PHE A 385 -12.01 -20.95 10.80
N ASP A 386 -12.97 -20.71 11.68
CA ASP A 386 -13.91 -21.71 12.14
C ASP A 386 -14.90 -22.09 11.01
N PRO A 387 -15.31 -23.38 10.91
CA PRO A 387 -16.35 -23.82 9.99
C PRO A 387 -17.68 -23.09 10.09
N GLU A 388 -17.95 -22.35 11.16
CA GLU A 388 -19.11 -21.48 11.32
C GLU A 388 -18.98 -20.12 10.62
N SER A 389 -17.82 -19.77 10.06
CA SER A 389 -17.69 -18.54 9.25
C SER A 389 -18.60 -18.62 8.03
N ARG A 390 -19.36 -17.57 7.74
CA ARG A 390 -20.38 -17.52 6.67
C ARG A 390 -20.24 -16.29 5.80
N GLY A 391 -20.81 -16.33 4.60
CA GLY A 391 -20.98 -15.18 3.72
C GLY A 391 -21.93 -15.50 2.57
N VAL A 392 -22.25 -14.50 1.75
CA VAL A 392 -23.16 -14.63 0.61
C VAL A 392 -22.54 -14.01 -0.63
N ASP A 393 -22.70 -14.67 -1.78
CA ASP A 393 -22.36 -14.12 -3.10
C ASP A 393 -23.45 -14.44 -4.15
N ALA A 394 -23.12 -14.27 -5.43
CA ALA A 394 -24.03 -14.53 -6.54
C ALA A 394 -24.52 -15.98 -6.67
N HIS A 395 -23.82 -16.95 -6.07
CA HIS A 395 -24.16 -18.37 -6.07
C HIS A 395 -24.85 -18.83 -4.76
N GLY A 396 -25.01 -17.93 -3.79
CA GLY A 396 -25.74 -18.16 -2.55
C GLY A 396 -24.85 -18.12 -1.31
N GLU A 397 -25.35 -18.75 -0.23
CA GLU A 397 -24.63 -18.82 1.04
C GLU A 397 -23.45 -19.80 0.96
N PHE A 398 -22.32 -19.39 1.55
CA PHE A 398 -21.13 -20.21 1.67
C PHE A 398 -20.56 -20.17 3.09
N SER A 399 -19.84 -21.24 3.45
CA SER A 399 -18.96 -21.29 4.61
C SER A 399 -17.50 -21.13 4.19
N ILE A 400 -16.69 -20.48 5.04
CA ILE A 400 -15.23 -20.42 4.91
C ILE A 400 -14.61 -21.14 6.10
N ARG A 401 -13.57 -21.92 5.86
CA ARG A 401 -12.72 -22.49 6.92
C ARG A 401 -11.29 -22.58 6.46
N GLY A 402 -10.32 -22.52 7.35
CA GLY A 402 -8.92 -22.55 6.94
C GLY A 402 -7.93 -22.22 8.04
N HIS A 403 -6.68 -22.08 7.61
CA HIS A 403 -5.52 -21.85 8.46
C HIS A 403 -4.82 -20.56 8.03
N VAL A 404 -4.28 -19.85 9.01
CA VAL A 404 -3.42 -18.68 8.85
C VAL A 404 -2.10 -18.98 9.55
N TRP A 405 -0.98 -18.78 8.86
CA TRP A 405 0.36 -19.04 9.38
C TRP A 405 1.03 -17.76 9.92
N PRO A 406 2.04 -17.88 10.81
CA PRO A 406 2.76 -16.73 11.37
C PRO A 406 3.40 -15.79 10.34
N ASN A 407 3.68 -16.30 9.14
CA ASN A 407 4.25 -15.50 8.05
C ASN A 407 3.17 -14.75 7.24
N GLY A 408 1.89 -14.81 7.61
CA GLY A 408 0.81 -14.13 6.88
C GLY A 408 0.23 -14.93 5.72
N MET A 409 0.74 -16.13 5.42
CA MET A 409 0.12 -17.04 4.45
C MET A 409 -1.24 -17.50 4.96
N ILE A 410 -2.19 -17.68 4.03
CA ILE A 410 -3.54 -18.16 4.29
C ILE A 410 -3.90 -19.28 3.33
N ARG A 411 -4.56 -20.32 3.85
CA ARG A 411 -5.20 -21.37 3.04
C ARG A 411 -6.60 -21.61 3.59
N MET A 412 -7.60 -21.47 2.73
CA MET A 412 -9.00 -21.59 3.09
C MET A 412 -9.74 -22.46 2.09
N HIS A 413 -10.86 -23.04 2.52
CA HIS A 413 -11.83 -23.69 1.66
C HIS A 413 -13.15 -22.94 1.75
N LYS A 414 -13.64 -22.49 0.60
CA LYS A 414 -14.99 -21.93 0.45
C LYS A 414 -15.94 -23.04 0.03
N ARG A 415 -16.98 -23.31 0.82
CA ARG A 415 -17.99 -24.34 0.54
C ARG A 415 -19.37 -23.71 0.42
N TYR A 416 -20.06 -23.92 -0.70
CA TYR A 416 -21.45 -23.49 -0.85
C TYR A 416 -22.39 -24.42 -0.09
N ILE A 417 -23.28 -23.86 0.74
CA ILE A 417 -24.12 -24.64 1.65
C ILE A 417 -25.16 -25.46 0.88
N ALA A 418 -25.85 -24.85 -0.08
CA ALA A 418 -26.89 -25.52 -0.85
C ALA A 418 -26.32 -26.48 -1.92
N ALA A 419 -25.26 -26.06 -2.62
CA ALA A 419 -24.71 -26.81 -3.76
C ALA A 419 -23.64 -27.85 -3.37
N GLY A 420 -23.03 -27.72 -2.19
CA GLY A 420 -21.98 -28.63 -1.70
C GLY A 420 -20.61 -28.48 -2.38
N TRP A 421 -20.46 -27.60 -3.39
CA TRP A 421 -19.19 -27.37 -4.06
C TRP A 421 -18.16 -26.74 -3.11
N VAL A 422 -16.90 -27.13 -3.27
CA VAL A 422 -15.78 -26.64 -2.45
C VAL A 422 -14.68 -26.11 -3.37
N TRP A 423 -14.21 -24.90 -3.09
CA TRP A 423 -13.10 -24.26 -3.78
C TRP A 423 -11.95 -24.01 -2.80
N GLY A 424 -10.73 -24.34 -3.23
CA GLY A 424 -9.51 -24.05 -2.48
C GLY A 424 -9.07 -22.62 -2.72
N TRP A 425 -8.76 -21.89 -1.65
CA TRP A 425 -8.32 -20.51 -1.64
C TRP A 425 -6.95 -20.45 -0.98
N ARG A 426 -6.01 -19.74 -1.59
CA ARG A 426 -4.67 -19.52 -1.06
C ARG A 426 -4.31 -18.05 -1.22
N GLY A 427 -3.81 -17.42 -0.18
CA GLY A 427 -3.53 -15.99 -0.22
C GLY A 427 -2.57 -15.56 0.86
N TRP A 428 -2.43 -14.26 0.99
CA TRP A 428 -1.65 -13.59 2.00
C TRP A 428 -2.43 -12.46 2.62
N VAL A 429 -2.17 -12.23 3.90
CA VAL A 429 -2.53 -11.00 4.58
C VAL A 429 -1.66 -9.88 4.03
N THR A 430 -2.29 -8.80 3.60
CA THR A 430 -1.68 -7.55 3.17
C THR A 430 -2.27 -6.42 4.02
N PRO A 431 -1.66 -5.23 4.07
CA PRO A 431 -2.24 -4.09 4.78
C PRO A 431 -3.68 -3.73 4.32
N PHE A 432 -4.10 -4.16 3.12
CA PHE A 432 -5.41 -3.89 2.53
C PHE A 432 -6.36 -5.10 2.57
N GLY A 433 -6.09 -6.10 3.41
CA GLY A 433 -6.93 -7.28 3.59
C GLY A 433 -6.27 -8.56 3.09
N ILE A 434 -7.06 -9.59 2.79
CA ILE A 434 -6.55 -10.88 2.34
C ILE A 434 -6.67 -10.95 0.82
N VAL A 435 -5.54 -11.20 0.16
CA VAL A 435 -5.45 -11.24 -1.30
C VAL A 435 -4.89 -12.60 -1.70
N GLY A 436 -5.49 -13.21 -2.72
CA GLY A 436 -5.10 -14.55 -3.10
C GLY A 436 -5.63 -15.02 -4.43
N VAL A 437 -5.44 -16.32 -4.63
CA VAL A 437 -5.96 -17.08 -5.76
C VAL A 437 -6.91 -18.16 -5.26
N TRP A 438 -7.92 -18.45 -6.05
CA TRP A 438 -8.84 -19.55 -5.79
C TRP A 438 -8.85 -20.54 -6.96
N GLY A 439 -9.25 -21.78 -6.71
CA GLY A 439 -9.31 -22.82 -7.72
C GLY A 439 -9.53 -24.23 -7.18
N GLY A 440 -9.41 -25.22 -8.06
CA GLY A 440 -9.47 -26.64 -7.72
C GLY A 440 -8.08 -27.21 -7.43
N ARG A 441 -7.99 -28.54 -7.26
CA ARG A 441 -6.69 -29.22 -7.16
C ARG A 441 -5.92 -29.05 -8.48
N GLY A 442 -4.84 -28.27 -8.44
CA GLY A 442 -3.98 -28.02 -9.60
C GLY A 442 -4.58 -27.12 -10.67
N SER A 443 -5.69 -26.42 -10.39
CA SER A 443 -6.29 -25.49 -11.35
C SER A 443 -6.42 -24.10 -10.76
N PHE A 444 -6.05 -23.10 -11.56
CA PHE A 444 -6.26 -21.70 -11.25
C PHE A 444 -7.65 -21.27 -11.71
N GLY A 445 -8.46 -20.79 -10.77
CA GLY A 445 -9.82 -20.28 -11.02
C GLY A 445 -9.84 -18.76 -11.22
N GLY A 446 -9.01 -18.04 -10.45
CA GLY A 446 -8.87 -16.59 -10.53
C GLY A 446 -8.35 -16.02 -9.21
N TYR A 447 -8.49 -14.72 -9.02
CA TYR A 447 -8.08 -14.00 -7.82
C TYR A 447 -9.24 -13.75 -6.87
N PHE A 448 -8.94 -13.54 -5.59
CA PHE A 448 -9.88 -13.01 -4.61
C PHE A 448 -9.22 -11.91 -3.80
N TRP A 449 -10.03 -10.97 -3.33
CA TRP A 449 -9.64 -9.94 -2.39
C TRP A 449 -10.79 -9.70 -1.42
N VAL A 450 -10.53 -9.88 -0.13
CA VAL A 450 -11.48 -9.58 0.95
C VAL A 450 -10.86 -8.60 1.94
N TRP A 451 -11.66 -7.66 2.42
CA TRP A 451 -11.26 -6.62 3.37
C TRP A 451 -12.34 -6.42 4.43
N LYS A 452 -11.99 -5.77 5.54
CA LYS A 452 -12.95 -5.49 6.60
C LYS A 452 -14.00 -4.49 6.13
N GLN A 453 -15.24 -4.71 6.52
CA GLN A 453 -16.36 -3.87 6.10
C GLN A 453 -16.29 -2.43 6.65
N ASP A 454 -15.67 -2.24 7.81
CA ASP A 454 -15.51 -0.92 8.45
C ASP A 454 -14.43 -0.05 7.79
N TRP A 455 -13.68 -0.58 6.82
CA TRP A 455 -12.70 0.18 6.05
C TRP A 455 -13.31 0.97 4.89
N CYS A 456 -14.56 0.70 4.50
CA CYS A 456 -15.24 1.34 3.38
C CYS A 456 -15.75 2.75 3.73
#